data_AF-A0A2U1WEA6-F1
#
_entry.id   AF-A0A2U1WEA6-F1
#
_cell.length_a   1.000
_cell.length_b   1.000
_cell.length_c   1.000
_cell.angle_alpha   90.00
_cell.angle_beta   90.00
_cell.angle_gamma   90.00
#
_symmetry.space_group_name_H-M   'P 1'
#
loop_
_entity.id
_entity.type
_entity.pdbx_description
1 polymer ?
#
loop_
_entity_poly.entity_id
_entity_poly.type
_entity_poly.pdbx_seq_one_letter_code
_entity_poly.pdbx_strand_id
1 'polypeptide(L)'
;MPDIATADELRRRIAQAQAGVAALARREPENSWLSSIQRQLDYVDGAARDGAKRLDHADELNFGLLASHYVDDADPALAAELHAISAAARRLFGF
;
A
#
# COMPACT_ATOMS: atom_id res chain seq x y z
N MET A 1 14.48 1.78 6.03
CA MET A 1 13.34 1.15 6.73
C MET A 1 13.62 -0.35 6.87
N PRO A 2 13.11 -1.04 7.90
CA PRO A 2 13.23 -2.50 8.00
C PRO A 2 12.60 -3.18 6.79
N ASP A 3 13.20 -4.27 6.30
CA ASP A 3 12.67 -5.08 5.20
C ASP A 3 11.38 -5.79 5.65
N ILE A 4 10.32 -5.73 4.84
CA ILE A 4 9.04 -6.40 5.09
C ILE A 4 9.15 -7.83 4.58
N ALA A 5 9.57 -8.73 5.48
CA ALA A 5 9.92 -10.10 5.12
C ALA A 5 8.79 -11.12 5.25
N THR A 6 7.68 -10.78 5.94
CA THR A 6 6.59 -11.73 6.24
C THR A 6 5.22 -11.11 5.97
N ALA A 7 4.21 -11.96 5.75
CA ALA A 7 2.83 -11.52 5.60
C ALA A 7 2.33 -10.76 6.84
N ASP A 8 2.67 -11.19 8.06
CA ASP A 8 2.26 -10.48 9.27
C ASP A 8 2.87 -9.08 9.39
N GLU A 9 4.15 -8.92 9.01
CA GLU A 9 4.77 -7.59 8.97
C GLU A 9 4.12 -6.74 7.88
N LEU A 10 3.89 -7.30 6.69
CA LEU A 10 3.20 -6.61 5.60
C LEU A 10 1.84 -6.07 6.04
N ARG A 11 1.05 -6.87 6.74
CA ARG A 11 -0.26 -6.47 7.26
C ARG A 11 -0.18 -5.35 8.30
N ARG A 12 0.79 -5.41 9.22
CA ARG A 12 1.04 -4.33 10.17
C ARG A 12 1.38 -3.01 9.47
N ARG A 13 2.24 -3.07 8.46
CA ARG A 13 2.63 -1.91 7.65
C ARG A 13 1.47 -1.36 6.85
N ILE A 14 0.66 -2.22 6.24
CA ILE A 14 -0.56 -1.81 5.54
C ILE A 14 -1.50 -1.06 6.49
N ALA A 15 -1.78 -1.58 7.69
CA ALA A 15 -2.65 -0.91 8.64
C ALA A 15 -2.14 0.50 9.03
N GLN A 16 -0.82 0.66 9.19
CA GLN A 16 -0.21 1.97 9.45
C GLN A 16 -0.34 2.92 8.25
N ALA A 17 -0.03 2.43 7.05
CA ALA A 17 -0.15 3.20 5.82
C ALA A 17 -1.60 3.61 5.55
N GLN A 18 -2.58 2.75 5.81
CA GLN A 18 -4.02 3.06 5.68
C GLN A 18 -4.44 4.21 6.59
N ALA A 19 -3.97 4.23 7.84
CA ALA A 19 -4.21 5.35 8.75
C ALA A 19 -3.60 6.65 8.23
N GLY A 20 -2.38 6.59 7.67
CA GLY A 20 -1.71 7.72 7.02
C GLY A 20 -2.48 8.25 5.82
N VAL A 21 -2.87 7.37 4.89
CA VAL A 21 -3.65 7.73 3.70
C VAL A 21 -5.02 8.30 4.09
N ALA A 22 -5.68 7.76 5.12
CA ALA A 22 -6.94 8.30 5.62
C ALA A 22 -6.77 9.70 6.25
N ALA A 23 -5.66 9.94 6.96
CA ALA A 23 -5.34 11.26 7.48
C ALA A 23 -5.07 12.26 6.36
N LEU A 24 -4.34 11.85 5.31
CA LEU A 24 -4.09 12.67 4.13
C LEU A 24 -5.39 12.96 3.36
N ALA A 25 -6.26 11.97 3.18
CA ALA A 25 -7.55 12.15 2.49
C ALA A 25 -8.48 13.15 3.19
N ARG A 26 -8.39 13.27 4.52
CA ARG A 26 -9.10 14.33 5.26
C ARG A 26 -8.53 15.73 5.00
N ARG A 27 -7.23 15.84 4.71
CA ARG A 27 -6.55 17.10 4.39
C ARG A 27 -6.72 17.48 2.92
N GLU A 28 -6.81 16.48 2.04
CA GLU A 28 -6.93 16.62 0.58
C GLU A 28 -8.14 15.84 0.04
N PRO A 29 -9.37 16.29 0.34
CA PRO A 29 -10.58 15.56 -0.03
C PRO A 29 -10.81 15.46 -1.54
N GLU A 30 -10.19 16.34 -2.34
CA GLU A 30 -10.32 16.34 -3.80
C GLU A 30 -9.38 15.35 -4.49
N ASN A 31 -8.42 14.79 -3.74
CA ASN A 31 -7.47 13.82 -4.25
C ASN A 31 -8.11 12.41 -4.29
N SER A 32 -8.89 12.15 -5.35
CA SER A 32 -9.61 10.89 -5.55
C SER A 32 -8.70 9.65 -5.61
N TRP A 33 -7.40 9.85 -5.87
CA TRP A 33 -6.42 8.75 -5.93
C TRP A 33 -6.15 8.13 -4.57
N LEU A 34 -6.33 8.86 -3.47
CA LEU A 34 -6.16 8.33 -2.11
C LEU A 34 -7.14 7.20 -1.80
N SER A 35 -8.38 7.30 -2.29
CA SER A 35 -9.37 6.21 -2.19
C SER A 35 -8.97 5.00 -3.04
N SER A 36 -8.27 5.20 -4.16
CA SER A 36 -7.72 4.11 -4.98
C SER A 36 -6.60 3.37 -4.24
N ILE A 37 -5.67 4.12 -3.63
CA ILE A 37 -4.59 3.57 -2.80
C ILE A 37 -5.17 2.73 -1.66
N GLN A 38 -6.18 3.24 -0.94
CA GLN A 38 -6.84 2.51 0.15
C GLN A 38 -7.39 1.15 -0.30
N ARG A 39 -8.14 1.11 -1.40
CA ARG A 39 -8.71 -0.14 -1.93
C ARG A 39 -7.64 -1.17 -2.33
N GLN A 40 -6.54 -0.71 -2.90
CA GLN A 40 -5.42 -1.59 -3.26
C GLN A 40 -4.73 -2.14 -2.02
N LEU A 41 -4.55 -1.33 -0.97
CA LEU A 41 -4.02 -1.79 0.31
C LEU A 41 -4.95 -2.81 0.99
N ASP A 42 -6.27 -2.58 0.96
CA ASP A 42 -7.27 -3.53 1.49
C ASP A 42 -7.20 -4.88 0.77
N TYR A 43 -7.03 -4.86 -0.55
CA TYR A 43 -6.88 -6.08 -1.34
C TYR A 43 -5.63 -6.89 -0.93
N VAL A 44 -4.50 -6.22 -0.76
CA VAL A 44 -3.25 -6.87 -0.33
C VAL A 44 -3.35 -7.38 1.10
N ASP A 45 -3.94 -6.62 2.04
CA ASP A 45 -4.15 -7.09 3.43
C ASP A 45 -5.08 -8.31 3.46
N GLY A 46 -6.17 -8.29 2.69
CA GLY A 46 -7.09 -9.41 2.56
C GLY A 46 -6.39 -10.67 2.09
N ALA A 47 -5.62 -10.58 1.00
CA ALA A 47 -4.86 -11.72 0.48
C ALA A 47 -3.79 -12.22 1.46
N ALA A 48 -3.07 -11.31 2.14
CA ALA A 48 -2.10 -11.65 3.16
C ALA A 48 -2.74 -12.36 4.36
N ARG A 49 -3.91 -11.86 4.81
CA ARG A 49 -4.69 -12.44 5.90
C ARG A 49 -5.18 -13.84 5.57
N ASP A 50 -5.63 -14.04 4.34
CA ASP A 50 -6.20 -15.30 3.89
C ASP A 50 -5.11 -16.33 3.51
N GLY A 51 -3.82 -15.96 3.65
CA GLY A 51 -2.69 -16.85 3.40
C GLY A 51 -2.46 -17.13 1.91
N ALA A 52 -2.88 -16.21 1.04
CA ALA A 52 -2.70 -16.34 -0.38
C ALA A 52 -1.21 -16.46 -0.76
N LYS A 53 -0.90 -17.31 -1.72
CA LYS A 53 0.47 -17.46 -2.25
C LYS A 53 0.74 -16.56 -3.46
N ARG A 54 -0.31 -16.00 -4.05
CA ARG A 54 -0.30 -15.12 -5.23
C ARG A 54 -1.49 -14.18 -5.17
N LEU A 55 -1.38 -13.05 -5.88
CA LEU A 55 -2.49 -12.14 -6.12
C LEU A 55 -3.02 -12.37 -7.53
N ASP A 56 -4.33 -12.43 -7.68
CA ASP A 56 -4.96 -12.66 -8.99
C ASP A 56 -5.02 -11.40 -9.87
N HIS A 57 -5.02 -10.21 -9.27
CA HIS A 57 -5.03 -8.90 -9.96
C HIS A 57 -3.76 -8.11 -9.66
N ALA A 58 -2.62 -8.80 -9.65
CA ALA A 58 -1.37 -8.24 -9.18
C ALA A 58 -0.80 -7.16 -10.13
N ASP A 59 -1.04 -7.34 -11.42
CA ASP A 59 -0.70 -6.40 -12.50
C ASP A 59 -1.50 -5.09 -12.44
N GLU A 60 -2.66 -5.11 -11.79
CA GLU A 60 -3.49 -3.92 -11.57
C GLU A 60 -3.01 -3.08 -10.37
N LEU A 61 -2.10 -3.61 -9.54
CA LEU A 61 -1.59 -2.91 -8.36
C LEU A 61 -0.53 -1.87 -8.73
N ASN A 62 -0.92 -0.61 -8.62
CA ASN A 62 -0.10 0.56 -8.94
C ASN A 62 -0.02 1.58 -7.79
N PHE A 63 -0.48 1.25 -6.59
CA PHE A 63 -0.47 2.17 -5.44
C PHE A 63 0.94 2.70 -5.09
N GLY A 64 2.00 1.94 -5.37
CA GLY A 64 3.37 2.44 -5.26
C GLY A 64 3.65 3.58 -6.25
N LEU A 65 3.22 3.45 -7.50
CA LEU A 65 3.34 4.53 -8.49
C LEU A 65 2.44 5.72 -8.12
N LEU A 66 1.21 5.46 -7.69
CA LEU A 66 0.30 6.52 -7.22
C LEU A 66 0.89 7.29 -6.03
N ALA A 67 1.64 6.62 -5.16
CA ALA A 67 2.32 7.27 -4.04
C ALA A 67 3.33 8.31 -4.51
N SER A 68 4.16 8.01 -5.51
CA SER A 68 5.10 8.99 -6.08
C SER A 68 4.41 10.21 -6.66
N HIS A 69 3.23 10.03 -7.26
CA HIS A 69 2.55 11.12 -7.98
C HIS A 69 1.62 11.96 -7.10
N TYR A 70 1.02 11.35 -6.07
CA TYR A 70 -0.10 11.97 -5.35
C TYR A 70 0.09 12.01 -3.83
N VAL A 71 1.17 11.42 -3.31
CA VAL A 71 1.46 11.38 -1.87
C VAL A 71 2.82 12.00 -1.56
N ASP A 72 3.83 11.81 -2.41
CA ASP A 72 5.22 12.22 -2.13
C ASP A 72 5.38 13.71 -1.80
N ASP A 73 4.73 14.58 -2.57
CA ASP A 73 4.77 16.04 -2.33
C ASP A 73 4.14 16.45 -0.99
N ALA A 74 3.13 15.70 -0.51
CA ALA A 74 2.37 16.04 0.69
C ALA A 74 2.88 15.32 1.95
N ASP A 75 3.32 14.08 1.79
CA ASP A 75 3.86 13.21 2.84
C ASP A 75 4.88 12.21 2.24
N PRO A 76 6.15 12.61 2.11
CA PRO A 76 7.18 11.78 1.50
C PRO A 76 7.51 10.51 2.32
N ALA A 77 7.27 10.56 3.64
CA ALA A 77 7.45 9.39 4.50
C ALA A 77 6.38 8.32 4.22
N LEU A 78 5.12 8.75 4.07
CA LEU A 78 4.03 7.86 3.66
C LEU A 78 4.26 7.31 2.25
N ALA A 79 4.73 8.13 1.32
CA ALA A 79 5.05 7.66 -0.03
C ALA A 79 6.12 6.55 -0.01
N ALA A 80 7.21 6.75 0.75
CA ALA A 80 8.25 5.74 0.92
C ALA A 80 7.73 4.43 1.54
N GLU A 81 6.82 4.51 2.51
CA GLU A 81 6.17 3.33 3.11
C GLU A 81 5.29 2.59 2.08
N LEU A 82 4.49 3.30 1.29
CA LEU A 82 3.68 2.70 0.21
C LEU A 82 4.55 2.02 -0.85
N HIS A 83 5.71 2.59 -1.19
CA HIS A 83 6.69 1.97 -2.05
C HIS A 83 7.26 0.66 -1.45
N ALA A 84 7.64 0.69 -0.17
CA ALA A 84 8.14 -0.49 0.53
C ALA A 84 7.09 -1.62 0.56
N ILE A 85 5.82 -1.28 0.86
CA ILE A 85 4.70 -2.23 0.84
C ILE A 85 4.51 -2.82 -0.56
N SER A 86 4.57 -2.00 -1.62
CA SER A 86 4.44 -2.47 -3.01
C SER A 86 5.56 -3.46 -3.39
N ALA A 87 6.81 -3.14 -3.04
CA ALA A 87 7.94 -4.02 -3.29
C ALA A 87 7.82 -5.35 -2.51
N ALA A 88 7.38 -5.28 -1.25
CA ALA A 88 7.18 -6.45 -0.41
C ALA A 88 6.04 -7.35 -0.92
N ALA A 89 4.92 -6.76 -1.37
CA ALA A 89 3.81 -7.51 -1.94
C ALA A 89 4.24 -8.30 -3.19
N ARG A 90 5.02 -7.67 -4.09
CA ARG A 90 5.58 -8.34 -5.27
C ARG A 90 6.47 -9.52 -4.88
N ARG A 91 7.35 -9.32 -3.90
CA ARG A 91 8.25 -10.38 -3.40
C ARG A 91 7.49 -11.53 -2.76
N LEU A 92 6.47 -11.25 -1.96
CA LEU A 92 5.74 -12.25 -1.17
C LEU A 92 4.71 -13.03 -2.00
N PHE A 93 4.11 -12.39 -3.00
CA PHE A 93 3.05 -13.00 -3.81
C PHE A 93 3.48 -13.31 -5.26
N GLY A 94 4.71 -12.96 -5.65
CA GLY A 94 5.35 -13.46 -6.86
C GLY A 94 4.76 -12.92 -8.18
N PHE A 95 4.73 -11.60 -8.34
CA PHE A 95 4.31 -10.93 -9.58
C PHE A 95 5.24 -9.77 -9.96
#